data_AF-A0A951LVH2-F1
#
_entry.id   AF-A0A951LVH2-F1
#
_cell.length_a   1.000
_cell.length_b   1.000
_cell.length_c   1.000
_cell.angle_alpha   90.00
_cell.angle_beta   90.00
_cell.angle_gamma   90.00
#
_symmetry.space_group_name_H-M   'P 1'
#
loop_
_entity.id
_entity.type
_entity.pdbx_description
1 polymer ?
#
loop_
_entity_poly.entity_id
_entity_poly.type
_entity_poly.pdbx_seq_one_letter_code
_entity_poly.pdbx_strand_id
1 'polypeptide(L)'
;IKNPTIVDRTLFALRRALLGLPSGMPTAPHAGEDIKREAVLDARHSSDRPGAGAITDSAPAPSTSPERPVQDSPVKLLIAALGGEGGGVLTDWIVSAAAQRGLPVQSTSIPGVAQRTGATTYYVEVLPIPFSELNGRKPVLALTPGVGDIDIAVASELLEAGRTVANGFITPDRTHAIASTSRFYAMDEKIAMGDGRLNSDRLIEIIAGNAKDALLFDMAALAQQSGSIISAVMLGAIAGSGQLPIPVEAFENAIRADGKAVDSNIRGFRTGLEAARARLVTTLKQDNKKPAPNTLATLEAEVTRDFTGKAQSIALEGVRRLVRYQSVKYARLYLDRLTPFRGGDQKLLAAVARHLAVRMSFEDVVRVAQTKIDPARIARIAREELKAAAGEPYTVHDFLKPGIEELCQPLPPALAKPIMRLAARKGWLGRVYFGMEINATSASGYLRFLMLAKLRALRPYGYRYQEEQTQIEAWLALIREAAQHSSALALEVAECARLIKGYGDTHARGSANYRTIEAQVIRPALAGQIDAGRAADAVASARMAALVDPEGESLAKCLAALGTQPLPIAAE
;
A
#
# COMPACT_ATOMS: atom_id res chain seq x y z
N ILE A 1 26.43 -43.34 -2.62
CA ILE A 1 27.34 -42.18 -2.64
C ILE A 1 28.48 -42.50 -3.59
N LYS A 2 28.63 -41.77 -4.70
CA LYS A 2 29.85 -41.67 -5.51
C LYS A 2 30.00 -40.21 -5.95
N ASN A 3 31.22 -39.69 -5.93
CA ASN A 3 31.53 -38.30 -6.25
C ASN A 3 31.19 -37.96 -7.72
N PRO A 4 30.70 -36.73 -7.99
CA PRO A 4 30.29 -36.32 -9.32
C PRO A 4 31.46 -36.20 -10.29
N THR A 5 31.18 -36.55 -11.54
CA THR A 5 32.15 -36.67 -12.64
C THR A 5 32.40 -35.31 -13.31
N ILE A 6 33.38 -35.27 -14.22
CA ILE A 6 33.75 -34.05 -14.97
C ILE A 6 32.53 -33.44 -15.70
N VAL A 7 31.57 -34.27 -16.12
CA VAL A 7 30.31 -33.87 -16.78
C VAL A 7 29.39 -33.05 -15.85
N ASP A 8 29.39 -33.36 -14.55
CA ASP A 8 28.60 -32.63 -13.54
C ASP A 8 29.18 -31.23 -13.27
N ARG A 9 30.51 -31.08 -13.41
CA ARG A 9 31.19 -29.77 -13.27
C ARG A 9 30.94 -28.88 -14.49
N THR A 10 30.86 -29.44 -15.69
CA THR A 10 30.53 -28.70 -16.91
C THR A 10 29.07 -28.26 -16.96
N LEU A 11 28.13 -29.09 -16.49
CA LEU A 11 26.71 -28.69 -16.34
C LEU A 11 26.50 -27.57 -15.30
N PHE A 12 27.33 -27.54 -14.25
CA PHE A 12 27.31 -26.47 -13.24
C PHE A 12 27.85 -25.13 -13.79
N ALA A 13 28.88 -25.17 -14.64
CA ALA A 13 29.41 -23.99 -15.33
C ALA A 13 28.43 -23.45 -16.40
N LEU A 14 27.76 -24.33 -17.15
CA LEU A 14 26.75 -23.96 -18.15
C LEU A 14 25.52 -23.29 -17.51
N ARG A 15 25.09 -23.80 -16.34
CA ARG A 15 23.96 -23.25 -15.57
C ARG A 15 24.26 -21.86 -14.99
N ARG A 16 25.53 -21.55 -14.74
CA ARG A 16 25.98 -20.27 -14.16
C ARG A 16 26.10 -19.16 -15.23
N ALA A 17 26.46 -19.53 -16.46
CA ALA A 17 26.45 -18.62 -17.62
C ALA A 17 25.03 -18.25 -18.08
N LEU A 18 24.07 -19.18 -17.99
CA LEU A 18 22.65 -18.93 -18.27
C LEU A 18 21.94 -18.03 -17.25
N LEU A 19 22.55 -17.80 -16.08
CA LEU A 19 21.98 -17.00 -14.98
C LEU A 19 22.65 -15.61 -14.84
N GLY A 20 23.54 -15.21 -15.74
CA GLY A 20 24.08 -13.85 -15.81
C GLY A 20 24.92 -13.40 -14.60
N LEU A 21 25.52 -14.32 -13.85
CA LEU A 21 26.35 -13.98 -12.69
C LEU A 21 27.80 -13.66 -13.12
N PRO A 22 28.35 -12.48 -12.77
CA PRO A 22 29.69 -12.08 -13.20
C PRO A 22 30.81 -12.89 -12.52
N SER A 23 31.85 -13.17 -13.30
CA SER A 23 33.09 -13.82 -12.88
C SER A 23 34.23 -12.81 -12.80
N GLY A 24 34.91 -12.73 -11.65
CA GLY A 24 36.31 -12.29 -11.56
C GLY A 24 36.58 -11.03 -10.74
N MET A 25 37.49 -11.17 -9.76
CA MET A 25 38.33 -10.07 -9.26
C MET A 25 39.24 -9.53 -10.38
N PRO A 26 39.76 -8.30 -10.22
CA PRO A 26 41.09 -7.99 -10.74
C PRO A 26 42.02 -7.30 -9.71
N THR A 27 43.29 -7.69 -9.78
CA THR A 27 44.45 -6.99 -9.20
C THR A 27 44.88 -5.81 -10.08
N ALA A 28 45.37 -4.72 -9.45
CA ALA A 28 46.13 -3.61 -10.05
C ALA A 28 47.60 -4.03 -10.34
N PRO A 29 48.54 -3.26 -10.99
CA PRO A 29 48.80 -1.82 -10.76
C PRO A 29 49.40 -0.94 -11.91
N HIS A 30 49.56 0.38 -11.58
CA HIS A 30 50.52 1.42 -12.06
C HIS A 30 50.39 1.98 -13.50
N ALA A 31 50.69 3.25 -13.83
CA ALA A 31 51.11 4.50 -13.16
C ALA A 31 50.94 5.67 -14.17
N GLY A 32 50.98 6.95 -13.74
CA GLY A 32 51.23 8.09 -14.65
C GLY A 32 50.56 9.42 -14.33
N GLU A 33 51.22 10.19 -13.46
CA GLU A 33 51.40 11.65 -13.37
C GLU A 33 50.60 12.71 -14.19
N ASP A 34 50.37 13.82 -13.47
CA ASP A 34 50.61 15.24 -13.85
C ASP A 34 49.48 16.27 -14.08
N ILE A 35 49.28 17.12 -13.03
CA ILE A 35 49.57 18.57 -12.96
C ILE A 35 48.61 19.64 -13.61
N LYS A 36 48.28 20.66 -12.76
CA LYS A 36 47.90 22.10 -13.01
C LYS A 36 46.52 22.43 -13.60
N ARG A 37 45.89 23.60 -13.39
CA ARG A 37 45.91 24.75 -12.45
C ARG A 37 44.65 25.60 -12.76
N GLU A 38 44.25 26.41 -11.78
CA GLU A 38 43.44 27.65 -11.78
C GLU A 38 43.01 28.31 -13.10
N ALA A 39 41.81 28.91 -13.10
CA ALA A 39 41.64 30.34 -13.41
C ALA A 39 40.29 30.90 -12.92
N VAL A 40 40.39 31.88 -12.02
CA VAL A 40 39.42 32.92 -11.70
C VAL A 40 39.34 33.88 -12.89
N LEU A 41 38.16 34.44 -13.20
CA LEU A 41 38.08 35.76 -13.84
C LEU A 41 36.77 36.47 -13.48
N ASP A 42 36.97 37.56 -12.76
CA ASP A 42 36.07 38.63 -12.36
C ASP A 42 35.88 39.58 -13.56
N ALA A 43 34.68 40.09 -13.79
CA ALA A 43 34.46 41.25 -14.64
C ALA A 43 33.16 41.98 -14.27
N ARG A 44 33.33 43.05 -13.49
CA ARG A 44 32.35 44.12 -13.26
C ARG A 44 32.38 45.12 -14.41
N HIS A 45 31.22 45.68 -14.78
CA HIS A 45 30.87 47.10 -14.91
C HIS A 45 29.63 47.24 -15.82
N SER A 46 28.52 47.80 -15.31
CA SER A 46 28.09 49.22 -15.48
C SER A 46 27.69 49.54 -16.93
N SER A 47 26.68 50.34 -17.27
CA SER A 47 25.71 51.17 -16.59
C SER A 47 24.75 51.69 -17.69
N ASP A 48 23.64 52.31 -17.28
CA ASP A 48 22.85 53.30 -18.01
C ASP A 48 21.85 52.89 -19.12
N ARG A 49 20.57 52.94 -18.70
CA ARG A 49 19.41 53.54 -19.41
C ARG A 49 19.48 55.09 -19.26
N PRO A 50 18.63 55.95 -19.89
CA PRO A 50 17.28 55.68 -20.40
C PRO A 50 16.83 56.43 -21.68
N GLY A 51 15.65 56.08 -22.19
CA GLY A 51 14.92 56.88 -23.18
C GLY A 51 13.44 56.50 -23.23
N ALA A 52 12.59 57.43 -22.81
CA ALA A 52 11.13 57.31 -22.80
C ALA A 52 10.53 57.59 -24.20
N GLY A 53 9.40 56.95 -24.50
CA GLY A 53 8.60 57.23 -25.69
C GLY A 53 7.21 56.62 -25.57
N ALA A 54 6.20 57.49 -25.48
CA ALA A 54 4.78 57.20 -25.29
C ALA A 54 4.15 56.53 -26.52
N ILE A 55 3.22 55.58 -26.31
CA ILE A 55 2.22 55.18 -27.32
C ILE A 55 0.86 54.94 -26.64
N THR A 56 -0.14 55.40 -27.36
CA THR A 56 -1.57 55.61 -27.14
C THR A 56 -2.43 54.38 -26.84
N ASP A 57 -3.52 54.64 -26.11
CA ASP A 57 -4.68 53.80 -25.84
C ASP A 57 -5.27 53.12 -27.10
N SER A 58 -5.39 51.79 -27.05
CA SER A 58 -6.39 51.05 -27.81
C SER A 58 -6.87 49.87 -26.96
N ALA A 59 -8.14 49.87 -26.59
CA ALA A 59 -8.75 48.84 -25.77
C ALA A 59 -8.93 47.53 -26.58
N PRO A 60 -8.53 46.36 -26.07
CA PRO A 60 -8.96 45.08 -26.62
C PRO A 60 -10.18 44.51 -25.89
N ALA A 61 -11.02 43.85 -26.68
CA ALA A 61 -12.27 43.18 -26.30
C ALA A 61 -12.09 42.07 -25.23
N PRO A 62 -13.15 41.72 -24.46
CA PRO A 62 -13.03 40.83 -23.32
C PRO A 62 -12.74 39.38 -23.75
N SER A 63 -11.63 38.82 -23.26
CA SER A 63 -11.29 37.41 -23.39
C SER A 63 -12.06 36.57 -22.37
N THR A 64 -12.84 35.61 -22.85
CA THR A 64 -13.58 34.64 -22.05
C THR A 64 -12.65 33.57 -21.47
N SER A 65 -12.04 33.86 -20.32
CA SER A 65 -11.47 32.86 -19.42
C SER A 65 -12.15 33.04 -18.05
N PRO A 66 -12.47 31.95 -17.33
CA PRO A 66 -13.16 32.07 -16.04
C PRO A 66 -12.24 32.76 -15.03
N GLU A 67 -12.54 34.02 -14.69
CA GLU A 67 -11.85 34.77 -13.64
C GLU A 67 -12.09 34.10 -12.28
N ARG A 68 -11.00 33.68 -11.62
CA ARG A 68 -11.02 33.32 -10.19
C ARG A 68 -11.27 34.58 -9.36
N PRO A 69 -11.94 34.49 -8.21
CA PRO A 69 -12.12 35.62 -7.31
C PRO A 69 -10.77 36.25 -6.92
N VAL A 70 -10.69 37.58 -7.01
CA VAL A 70 -9.49 38.37 -6.68
C VAL A 70 -9.12 38.11 -5.22
N GLN A 71 -7.93 37.57 -5.00
CA GLN A 71 -7.42 37.21 -3.68
C GLN A 71 -6.56 38.36 -3.16
N ASP A 72 -7.02 39.05 -2.10
CA ASP A 72 -6.32 40.21 -1.52
C ASP A 72 -5.04 39.84 -0.73
N SER A 73 -4.69 38.55 -0.66
CA SER A 73 -3.50 38.04 0.03
C SER A 73 -2.42 37.57 -0.96
N PRO A 74 -1.13 37.74 -0.65
CA PRO A 74 -0.06 37.22 -1.48
C PRO A 74 -0.07 35.69 -1.53
N VAL A 75 0.32 35.14 -2.67
CA VAL A 75 0.60 33.72 -2.85
C VAL A 75 1.99 33.44 -2.30
N LYS A 76 2.09 32.49 -1.36
CA LYS A 76 3.29 32.16 -0.60
C LYS A 76 3.92 30.87 -1.13
N LEU A 77 5.13 31.01 -1.66
CA LEU A 77 5.89 29.94 -2.30
C LEU A 77 7.16 29.64 -1.50
N LEU A 78 7.36 28.36 -1.18
CA LEU A 78 8.58 27.86 -0.54
C LEU A 78 9.29 26.88 -1.48
N ILE A 79 10.57 27.11 -1.78
CA ILE A 79 11.37 26.29 -2.68
C ILE A 79 12.55 25.69 -1.90
N ALA A 80 12.60 24.36 -1.79
CA ALA A 80 13.72 23.61 -1.24
C ALA A 80 14.57 23.04 -2.40
N ALA A 81 15.75 23.62 -2.63
CA ALA A 81 16.66 23.15 -3.68
C ALA A 81 18.01 22.72 -3.10
N LEU A 82 18.54 21.58 -3.58
CA LEU A 82 19.89 21.17 -3.22
C LEU A 82 20.93 22.16 -3.76
N GLY A 83 22.05 22.26 -3.04
CA GLY A 83 23.16 23.12 -3.45
C GLY A 83 23.67 22.76 -4.84
N GLY A 84 23.71 23.75 -5.74
CA GLY A 84 24.20 23.57 -7.12
C GLY A 84 23.11 23.29 -8.17
N GLU A 85 21.85 23.14 -7.78
CA GLU A 85 20.74 22.83 -8.72
C GLU A 85 20.05 24.07 -9.31
N GLY A 86 20.55 25.26 -8.98
CA GLY A 86 20.04 26.53 -9.50
C GLY A 86 18.77 27.03 -8.82
N GLY A 87 18.56 26.75 -7.53
CA GLY A 87 17.42 27.30 -6.77
C GLY A 87 17.35 28.83 -6.77
N GLY A 88 18.52 29.51 -6.71
CA GLY A 88 18.59 30.97 -6.85
C GLY A 88 18.16 31.44 -8.23
N VAL A 89 18.67 30.77 -9.29
CA VAL A 89 18.28 31.06 -10.68
C VAL A 89 16.78 30.88 -10.90
N LEU A 90 16.20 29.80 -10.36
CA LEU A 90 14.74 29.59 -10.37
C LEU A 90 14.00 30.75 -9.71
N THR A 91 14.45 31.17 -8.52
CA THR A 91 13.85 32.26 -7.77
C THR A 91 13.93 33.58 -8.54
N ASP A 92 15.08 33.88 -9.14
CA ASP A 92 15.29 35.09 -9.94
C ASP A 92 14.38 35.12 -11.18
N TRP A 93 14.16 33.98 -11.84
CA TRP A 93 13.20 33.90 -12.95
C TRP A 93 11.76 34.17 -12.49
N ILE A 94 11.35 33.66 -11.32
CA ILE A 94 10.01 33.92 -10.77
C ILE A 94 9.85 35.42 -10.42
N VAL A 95 10.82 36.00 -9.72
CA VAL A 95 10.83 37.42 -9.35
C VAL A 95 10.81 38.31 -10.59
N SER A 96 11.64 38.00 -11.59
CA SER A 96 11.68 38.73 -12.86
C SER A 96 10.37 38.63 -13.61
N ALA A 97 9.75 37.45 -13.69
CA ALA A 97 8.46 37.25 -14.35
C ALA A 97 7.33 38.03 -13.65
N ALA A 98 7.30 38.05 -12.31
CA ALA A 98 6.36 38.84 -11.53
C ALA A 98 6.56 40.35 -11.75
N ALA A 99 7.82 40.82 -11.68
CA ALA A 99 8.17 42.21 -11.85
C ALA A 99 7.82 42.75 -13.26
N GLN A 100 8.01 41.94 -14.31
CA GLN A 100 7.61 42.28 -15.68
C GLN A 100 6.09 42.48 -15.83
N ARG A 101 5.29 41.90 -14.92
CA ARG A 101 3.84 42.08 -14.85
C ARG A 101 3.41 43.18 -13.87
N GLY A 102 4.37 43.88 -13.26
CA GLY A 102 4.10 44.91 -12.26
C GLY A 102 3.54 44.37 -10.95
N LEU A 103 3.67 43.07 -10.68
CA LEU A 103 3.20 42.45 -9.45
C LEU A 103 4.20 42.72 -8.32
N PRO A 104 3.74 43.15 -7.12
CA PRO A 104 4.58 43.18 -5.93
C PRO A 104 5.10 41.78 -5.62
N VAL A 105 6.42 41.65 -5.52
CA VAL A 105 7.11 40.40 -5.24
C VAL A 105 8.24 40.63 -4.26
N GLN A 106 8.41 39.69 -3.34
CA GLN A 106 9.52 39.64 -2.40
C GLN A 106 10.12 38.24 -2.44
N SER A 107 11.44 38.13 -2.28
CA SER A 107 12.10 36.85 -2.07
C SER A 107 13.17 36.93 -0.98
N THR A 108 13.38 35.83 -0.27
CA THR A 108 14.47 35.66 0.71
C THR A 108 14.98 34.24 0.63
N SER A 109 16.27 34.04 0.86
CA SER A 109 16.88 32.72 0.87
C SER A 109 17.60 32.46 2.19
N ILE A 110 17.48 31.23 2.68
CA ILE A 110 18.21 30.72 3.82
C ILE A 110 19.16 29.64 3.28
N PRO A 111 20.48 29.92 3.20
CA PRO A 111 21.44 28.96 2.71
C PRO A 111 21.49 27.74 3.64
N GLY A 112 21.49 26.54 3.05
CA GLY A 112 21.81 25.33 3.79
C GLY A 112 23.27 25.34 4.26
N VAL A 113 23.53 24.94 5.50
CA VAL A 113 24.88 24.87 6.08
C VAL A 113 25.70 23.73 5.47
N ALA A 114 26.30 23.99 4.31
CA ALA A 114 27.17 23.11 3.49
C ALA A 114 26.43 22.10 2.59
N GLN A 115 27.07 21.78 1.46
CA GLN A 115 26.54 21.10 0.25
C GLN A 115 25.75 19.78 0.42
N ARG A 116 25.56 19.24 1.63
CA ARG A 116 25.02 17.87 1.84
C ARG A 116 24.21 17.66 3.13
N THR A 117 23.98 18.68 3.94
CA THR A 117 23.26 18.59 5.23
C THR A 117 21.83 19.13 5.17
N GLY A 118 21.45 19.87 4.12
CA GLY A 118 20.07 20.30 3.86
C GLY A 118 19.95 21.17 2.61
N ALA A 119 18.74 21.33 2.07
CA ALA A 119 18.47 22.24 0.95
C ALA A 119 18.68 23.71 1.33
N THR A 120 19.08 24.52 0.33
CA THR A 120 18.86 25.96 0.42
C THR A 120 17.38 26.21 0.20
N THR A 121 16.77 26.93 1.14
CA THR A 121 15.34 27.25 1.10
C THR A 121 15.15 28.68 0.59
N TYR A 122 14.27 28.86 -0.40
CA TYR A 122 13.90 30.17 -0.94
C TYR A 122 12.43 30.40 -0.65
N TYR A 123 12.10 31.53 -0.04
CA TYR A 123 10.74 31.97 0.22
C TYR A 123 10.40 33.12 -0.71
N VAL A 124 9.24 33.06 -1.37
CA VAL A 124 8.76 34.06 -2.31
C VAL A 124 7.29 34.39 -2.00
N GLU A 125 6.96 35.67 -1.90
CA GLU A 125 5.58 36.15 -1.88
C GLU A 125 5.28 36.93 -3.14
N VAL A 126 4.16 36.62 -3.81
CA VAL A 126 3.66 37.36 -4.98
C VAL A 126 2.24 37.82 -4.71
N LEU A 127 2.02 39.14 -4.70
CA LEU A 127 0.66 39.68 -4.63
C LEU A 127 0.01 39.60 -6.03
N PRO A 128 -1.20 39.03 -6.17
CA PRO A 128 -1.86 38.87 -7.47
C PRO A 128 -2.45 40.19 -8.03
N ILE A 129 -2.15 41.33 -7.40
CA ILE A 129 -2.65 42.66 -7.77
C ILE A 129 -1.46 43.54 -8.20
N PRO A 130 -1.41 44.04 -9.44
CA PRO A 130 -0.34 44.91 -9.91
C PRO A 130 -0.25 46.23 -9.15
N PHE A 131 0.94 46.83 -9.06
CA PHE A 131 1.15 48.13 -8.41
C PHE A 131 0.23 49.24 -8.92
N SER A 132 -0.12 49.23 -10.21
CA SER A 132 -1.04 50.19 -10.83
C SER A 132 -2.45 50.16 -10.24
N GLU A 133 -2.87 49.03 -9.67
CA GLU A 133 -4.22 48.80 -9.14
C GLU A 133 -4.28 48.94 -7.61
N LEU A 134 -3.14 49.20 -6.96
CA LEU A 134 -3.08 49.31 -5.50
C LEU A 134 -3.51 50.68 -4.96
N ASN A 135 -3.86 51.65 -5.82
CA ASN A 135 -4.30 52.99 -5.43
C ASN A 135 -3.33 53.69 -4.46
N GLY A 136 -2.02 53.55 -4.70
CA GLY A 136 -0.98 54.12 -3.84
C GLY A 136 -0.65 53.32 -2.57
N ARG A 137 -1.37 52.22 -2.28
CA ARG A 137 -1.02 51.31 -1.18
C ARG A 137 0.32 50.62 -1.46
N LYS A 138 1.15 50.51 -0.42
CA LYS A 138 2.45 49.81 -0.47
C LYS A 138 2.34 48.51 0.35
N PRO A 139 2.22 47.34 -0.30
CA PRO A 139 2.08 46.08 0.41
C PRO A 139 3.39 45.74 1.15
N VAL A 140 3.25 45.19 2.35
CA VAL A 140 4.37 44.64 3.12
C VAL A 140 4.30 43.13 3.01
N LEU A 141 5.34 42.53 2.42
CA LEU A 141 5.46 41.10 2.21
C LEU A 141 6.40 40.50 3.28
N ALA A 142 6.12 39.29 3.74
CA ALA A 142 6.89 38.65 4.79
C ALA A 142 8.27 38.21 4.29
N LEU A 143 9.29 38.28 5.15
CA LEU A 143 10.66 37.85 4.81
C LEU A 143 10.92 36.37 5.10
N THR A 144 10.03 35.72 5.84
CA THR A 144 10.21 34.34 6.32
C THR A 144 8.92 33.54 6.19
N PRO A 145 9.00 32.25 5.84
CA PRO A 145 7.85 31.38 5.75
C PRO A 145 7.24 31.10 7.14
N GLY A 146 5.91 31.15 7.23
CA GLY A 146 5.17 30.66 8.38
C GLY A 146 4.88 29.16 8.28
N VAL A 147 4.97 28.44 9.40
CA VAL A 147 4.52 27.03 9.49
C VAL A 147 3.01 26.98 9.24
N GLY A 148 2.56 26.06 8.38
CA GLY A 148 1.15 25.95 7.95
C GLY A 148 0.63 27.10 7.08
N ASP A 149 1.49 28.03 6.67
CA ASP A 149 1.10 29.25 5.94
C ASP A 149 1.74 29.30 4.54
N ILE A 150 1.94 28.14 3.91
CA ILE A 150 2.53 28.02 2.58
C ILE A 150 1.47 27.51 1.59
N ASP A 151 1.28 28.25 0.50
CA ASP A 151 0.32 27.89 -0.55
C ASP A 151 0.95 26.90 -1.55
N ILE A 152 2.22 27.10 -1.88
CA ILE A 152 2.95 26.26 -2.84
C ILE A 152 4.29 25.86 -2.22
N ALA A 153 4.56 24.56 -2.12
CA ALA A 153 5.86 24.04 -1.71
C ALA A 153 6.52 23.31 -2.88
N VAL A 154 7.74 23.69 -3.25
CA VAL A 154 8.49 23.14 -4.37
C VAL A 154 9.77 22.48 -3.86
N ALA A 155 10.08 21.27 -4.30
CA ALA A 155 11.34 20.60 -3.93
C ALA A 155 12.03 19.95 -5.12
N SER A 156 13.35 20.16 -5.24
CA SER A 156 14.16 19.57 -6.31
C SER A 156 14.53 18.10 -6.07
N GLU A 157 14.30 17.59 -4.85
CA GLU A 157 14.58 16.21 -4.44
C GLU A 157 13.54 15.70 -3.44
N LEU A 158 13.29 14.39 -3.44
CA LEU A 158 12.17 13.78 -2.71
C LEU A 158 12.30 13.82 -1.18
N LEU A 159 13.49 13.63 -0.61
CA LEU A 159 13.75 13.76 0.82
C LEU A 159 13.59 15.22 1.27
N GLU A 160 13.96 16.21 0.46
CA GLU A 160 13.74 17.62 0.78
C GLU A 160 12.24 17.98 0.85
N ALA A 161 11.41 17.40 -0.04
CA ALA A 161 9.95 17.49 0.12
C ALA A 161 9.49 16.86 1.44
N GLY A 162 10.01 15.69 1.80
CA GLY A 162 9.72 15.03 3.08
C GLY A 162 10.14 15.87 4.30
N ARG A 163 11.30 16.55 4.25
CA ARG A 163 11.74 17.50 5.29
C ARG A 163 10.81 18.71 5.39
N THR A 164 10.30 19.19 4.25
CA THR A 164 9.35 20.30 4.21
C THR A 164 8.02 19.94 4.87
N VAL A 165 7.56 18.68 4.73
CA VAL A 165 6.46 18.12 5.52
C VAL A 165 6.81 18.07 7.01
N ALA A 166 7.97 17.50 7.36
CA ALA A 166 8.39 17.35 8.75
C ALA A 166 8.53 18.69 9.51
N ASN A 167 8.90 19.75 8.80
CA ASN A 167 8.99 21.12 9.33
C ASN A 167 7.63 21.83 9.41
N GLY A 168 6.53 21.18 8.99
CA GLY A 168 5.17 21.70 9.08
C GLY A 168 4.80 22.75 8.03
N PHE A 169 5.61 22.91 6.98
CA PHE A 169 5.31 23.86 5.90
C PHE A 169 4.29 23.31 4.89
N ILE A 170 4.26 21.99 4.69
CA ILE A 170 3.26 21.33 3.84
C ILE A 170 2.11 20.85 4.73
N THR A 171 0.89 21.31 4.42
CA THR A 171 -0.31 21.00 5.20
C THR A 171 -1.48 20.56 4.30
N PRO A 172 -2.35 19.64 4.80
CA PRO A 172 -3.39 19.00 3.98
C PRO A 172 -4.55 19.93 3.62
N ASP A 173 -4.73 21.03 4.35
CA ASP A 173 -5.80 22.00 4.12
C ASP A 173 -5.42 23.10 3.13
N ARG A 174 -4.12 23.33 2.91
CA ARG A 174 -3.65 24.51 2.18
C ARG A 174 -2.67 24.23 1.04
N THR A 175 -1.65 23.42 1.27
CA THR A 175 -0.43 23.47 0.45
C THR A 175 -0.51 22.58 -0.79
N HIS A 176 -0.21 23.16 -1.96
CA HIS A 176 0.06 22.43 -3.20
C HIS A 176 1.55 22.05 -3.25
N ALA A 177 1.85 20.76 -3.19
CA ALA A 177 3.24 20.26 -3.21
C ALA A 177 3.69 19.92 -4.64
N ILE A 178 4.80 20.48 -5.11
CA ILE A 178 5.43 20.17 -6.41
C ILE A 178 6.83 19.66 -6.15
N ALA A 179 7.09 18.37 -6.33
CA ALA A 179 8.41 17.81 -5.98
C ALA A 179 8.94 16.80 -6.97
N SER A 180 10.26 16.81 -7.15
CA SER A 180 10.96 15.77 -7.89
C SER A 180 10.94 14.45 -7.13
N THR A 181 10.70 13.33 -7.82
CA THR A 181 10.84 11.98 -7.23
C THR A 181 12.27 11.45 -7.25
N SER A 182 13.22 12.20 -7.82
CA SER A 182 14.64 11.84 -7.84
C SER A 182 15.21 11.76 -6.42
N ARG A 183 16.21 10.88 -6.24
CA ARG A 183 16.88 10.67 -4.96
C ARG A 183 18.36 11.00 -5.02
N PHE A 184 18.79 11.86 -4.09
CA PHE A 184 20.19 12.07 -3.76
C PHE A 184 20.41 11.69 -2.31
N TYR A 185 20.98 10.51 -2.07
CA TYR A 185 21.05 9.96 -0.72
C TYR A 185 21.85 10.85 0.24
N ALA A 186 21.23 11.13 1.39
CA ALA A 186 21.83 11.89 2.48
C ALA A 186 23.05 11.16 3.05
N MET A 187 23.89 11.89 3.79
CA MET A 187 25.10 11.28 4.38
C MET A 187 24.73 10.12 5.32
N ASP A 188 23.69 10.30 6.14
CA ASP A 188 23.19 9.27 7.06
C ASP A 188 22.77 7.99 6.34
N GLU A 189 22.19 8.12 5.15
CA GLU A 189 21.80 6.97 4.32
C GLU A 189 23.03 6.22 3.74
N LYS A 190 24.13 6.95 3.49
CA LYS A 190 25.36 6.42 2.88
C LYS A 190 26.32 5.79 3.89
N ILE A 191 26.36 6.29 5.12
CA ILE A 191 27.29 5.81 6.15
C ILE A 191 26.74 4.63 6.96
N ALA A 192 25.46 4.28 6.78
CA ALA A 192 24.87 3.13 7.43
C ALA A 192 25.64 1.85 7.06
N MET A 193 25.90 0.99 8.05
CA MET A 193 26.59 -0.28 7.85
C MET A 193 25.77 -1.30 7.02
N GLY A 194 24.45 -1.05 6.85
CA GLY A 194 23.53 -1.84 6.03
C GLY A 194 22.89 -1.00 4.93
N ASP A 195 21.69 -1.38 4.45
CA ASP A 195 20.93 -0.52 3.54
C ASP A 195 20.31 0.67 4.31
N GLY A 196 21.01 1.80 4.31
CA GLY A 196 20.59 3.03 4.99
C GLY A 196 19.58 3.86 4.19
N ARG A 197 19.19 3.43 2.98
CA ARG A 197 18.30 4.23 2.12
C ARG A 197 16.91 4.31 2.72
N LEU A 198 16.39 5.53 2.79
CA LEU A 198 14.99 5.78 3.09
C LEU A 198 14.12 5.26 1.93
N ASN A 199 12.99 4.66 2.28
CA ASN A 199 12.05 4.13 1.29
C ASN A 199 11.37 5.30 0.54
N SER A 200 11.62 5.39 -0.77
CA SER A 200 11.06 6.44 -1.62
C SER A 200 9.53 6.39 -1.72
N ASP A 201 8.93 5.21 -1.78
CA ASP A 201 7.47 5.06 -1.85
C ASP A 201 6.81 5.60 -0.58
N ARG A 202 7.41 5.34 0.58
CA ARG A 202 6.95 5.88 1.86
C ARG A 202 7.08 7.41 1.92
N LEU A 203 8.14 7.98 1.35
CA LEU A 203 8.28 9.44 1.26
C LEU A 203 7.20 10.05 0.35
N ILE A 204 6.93 9.44 -0.81
CA ILE A 204 5.85 9.84 -1.72
C ILE A 204 4.50 9.81 -1.00
N GLU A 205 4.20 8.73 -0.26
CA GLU A 205 2.97 8.60 0.52
C GLU A 205 2.85 9.68 1.60
N ILE A 206 3.94 9.98 2.32
CA ILE A 206 3.97 11.04 3.34
C ILE A 206 3.68 12.40 2.71
N ILE A 207 4.33 12.73 1.59
CA ILE A 207 4.14 14.03 0.92
C ILE A 207 2.71 14.15 0.40
N ALA A 208 2.22 13.13 -0.32
CA ALA A 208 0.87 13.15 -0.88
C ALA A 208 -0.22 13.14 0.21
N GLY A 209 0.02 12.50 1.35
CA GLY A 209 -0.93 12.42 2.46
C GLY A 209 -0.96 13.65 3.37
N ASN A 210 0.06 14.53 3.32
CA ASN A 210 0.14 15.74 4.13
C ASN A 210 0.01 17.04 3.32
N ALA A 211 -0.12 16.96 1.99
CA ALA A 211 -0.42 18.10 1.13
C ALA A 211 -1.91 18.13 0.78
N LYS A 212 -2.43 19.31 0.44
CA LYS A 212 -3.78 19.44 -0.12
C LYS A 212 -3.90 18.68 -1.45
N ASP A 213 -2.87 18.80 -2.26
CA ASP A 213 -2.64 18.06 -3.49
C ASP A 213 -1.15 18.06 -3.82
N ALA A 214 -0.71 17.05 -4.58
CA ALA A 214 0.71 16.84 -4.87
C ALA A 214 0.95 16.52 -6.35
N LEU A 215 1.90 17.22 -6.94
CA LEU A 215 2.45 17.03 -8.27
C LEU A 215 3.87 16.44 -8.16
N LEU A 216 3.95 15.12 -8.26
CA LEU A 216 5.19 14.35 -8.08
C LEU A 216 5.58 13.64 -9.37
N PHE A 217 6.80 13.91 -9.86
CA PHE A 217 7.41 13.23 -11.02
C PHE A 217 8.93 13.44 -11.04
N ASP A 218 9.67 12.66 -11.83
CA ASP A 218 11.14 12.73 -11.85
C ASP A 218 11.64 13.92 -12.68
N MET A 219 11.82 15.08 -12.03
CA MET A 219 12.26 16.31 -12.69
C MET A 219 13.73 16.25 -13.09
N ALA A 220 14.55 15.50 -12.35
CA ALA A 220 15.95 15.30 -12.68
C ALA A 220 16.11 14.50 -13.99
N ALA A 221 15.32 13.43 -14.17
CA ALA A 221 15.30 12.67 -15.40
C ALA A 221 14.83 13.52 -16.59
N LEU A 222 13.81 14.36 -16.42
CA LEU A 222 13.34 15.26 -17.49
C LEU A 222 14.37 16.34 -17.83
N ALA A 223 15.10 16.86 -16.83
CA ALA A 223 16.19 17.80 -17.04
C ALA A 223 17.30 17.15 -17.88
N GLN A 224 17.70 15.93 -17.53
CA GLN A 224 18.70 15.16 -18.28
C GLN A 224 18.25 14.89 -19.72
N GLN A 225 17.00 14.44 -19.92
CA GLN A 225 16.47 14.12 -21.25
C GLN A 225 16.36 15.35 -22.16
N SER A 226 16.01 16.51 -21.59
CA SER A 226 15.90 17.77 -22.34
C SER A 226 17.25 18.49 -22.53
N GLY A 227 18.31 17.98 -21.89
CA GLY A 227 19.62 18.61 -21.84
C GLY A 227 19.59 19.97 -21.14
N SER A 228 18.82 20.08 -20.06
CA SER A 228 18.60 21.31 -19.27
C SER A 228 18.93 21.10 -17.79
N ILE A 229 18.84 22.18 -17.00
CA ILE A 229 18.97 22.10 -15.54
C ILE A 229 17.61 21.84 -14.88
N ILE A 230 17.62 21.19 -13.71
CA ILE A 230 16.38 20.85 -12.99
C ILE A 230 15.55 22.08 -12.61
N SER A 231 16.19 23.22 -12.32
CA SER A 231 15.50 24.49 -12.04
C SER A 231 14.63 24.97 -13.21
N ALA A 232 15.02 24.72 -14.46
CA ALA A 232 14.18 25.03 -15.62
C ALA A 232 12.93 24.14 -15.66
N VAL A 233 13.07 22.84 -15.40
CA VAL A 233 11.95 21.89 -15.32
C VAL A 233 11.01 22.25 -14.15
N MET A 234 11.56 22.61 -12.98
CA MET A 234 10.79 23.07 -11.83
C MET A 234 10.00 24.34 -12.16
N LEU A 235 10.60 25.33 -12.84
CA LEU A 235 9.88 26.54 -13.28
C LEU A 235 8.71 26.17 -14.19
N GLY A 236 8.93 25.23 -15.11
CA GLY A 236 7.89 24.67 -15.96
C GLY A 236 6.76 24.03 -15.16
N ALA A 237 7.11 23.23 -14.15
CA ALA A 237 6.14 22.58 -13.27
C ALA A 237 5.30 23.58 -12.48
N ILE A 238 5.92 24.64 -11.96
CA ILE A 238 5.24 25.75 -11.27
C ILE A 238 4.28 26.46 -12.23
N ALA A 239 4.73 26.81 -13.43
CA ALA A 239 3.89 27.45 -14.44
C ALA A 239 2.71 26.55 -14.86
N GLY A 240 2.95 25.25 -15.00
CA GLY A 240 1.94 24.26 -15.35
C GLY A 240 0.93 23.99 -14.26
N SER A 241 1.29 24.21 -12.99
CA SER A 241 0.37 24.11 -11.84
C SER A 241 -0.76 25.14 -11.90
N GLY A 242 -0.51 26.31 -12.52
CA GLY A 242 -1.48 27.42 -12.57
C GLY A 242 -1.80 28.02 -11.19
N GLN A 243 -0.90 27.85 -10.22
CA GLN A 243 -1.07 28.36 -8.85
C GLN A 243 -0.52 29.79 -8.66
N LEU A 244 0.51 30.19 -9.42
CA LEU A 244 1.01 31.56 -9.40
C LEU A 244 0.21 32.48 -10.33
N PRO A 245 -0.01 33.76 -9.97
CA PRO A 245 -0.72 34.74 -10.78
C PRO A 245 0.16 35.30 -11.92
N ILE A 246 0.94 34.45 -12.58
CA ILE A 246 1.92 34.82 -13.61
C ILE A 246 1.64 33.97 -14.85
N PRO A 247 1.42 34.58 -16.02
CA PRO A 247 1.17 33.85 -17.25
C PRO A 247 2.44 33.12 -17.74
N VAL A 248 2.26 32.01 -18.44
CA VAL A 248 3.36 31.13 -18.90
C VAL A 248 4.39 31.89 -19.73
N GLU A 249 3.94 32.83 -20.55
CA GLU A 249 4.78 33.64 -21.44
C GLU A 249 5.76 34.53 -20.65
N ALA A 250 5.36 35.01 -19.46
CA ALA A 250 6.23 35.82 -18.62
C ALA A 250 7.41 35.00 -18.05
N PHE A 251 7.19 33.72 -17.73
CA PHE A 251 8.28 32.83 -17.31
C PHE A 251 9.25 32.54 -18.47
N GLU A 252 8.75 32.29 -19.68
CA GLU A 252 9.63 32.12 -20.85
C GLU A 252 10.45 33.38 -21.12
N ASN A 253 9.84 34.56 -21.00
CA ASN A 253 10.53 35.84 -21.19
C ASN A 253 11.58 36.09 -20.11
N ALA A 254 11.32 35.71 -18.86
CA ALA A 254 12.32 35.79 -17.78
C ALA A 254 13.55 34.92 -18.07
N ILE A 255 13.37 33.69 -18.59
CA ILE A 255 14.49 32.84 -19.02
C ILE A 255 15.28 33.51 -20.15
N ARG A 256 14.59 34.06 -21.17
CA ARG A 256 15.24 34.74 -22.30
C ARG A 256 16.03 35.97 -21.85
N ALA A 257 15.48 36.74 -20.91
CA ALA A 257 16.11 37.94 -20.39
C ALA A 257 17.38 37.67 -19.57
N ASP A 258 17.46 36.53 -18.86
CA ASP A 258 18.70 36.12 -18.15
C ASP A 258 19.84 35.77 -19.12
N GLY A 259 19.51 35.39 -20.37
CA GLY A 259 20.48 35.23 -21.46
C GLY A 259 21.42 34.02 -21.34
N LYS A 260 21.33 33.22 -20.27
CA LYS A 260 22.20 32.07 -20.03
C LYS A 260 21.53 30.77 -20.46
N ALA A 261 22.19 30.05 -21.36
CA ALA A 261 21.76 28.74 -21.85
C ALA A 261 20.25 28.72 -22.23
N VAL A 262 19.80 29.79 -22.91
CA VAL A 262 18.38 30.08 -23.13
C VAL A 262 17.66 28.90 -23.78
N ASP A 263 18.21 28.33 -24.85
CA ASP A 263 17.55 27.26 -25.59
C ASP A 263 17.39 25.98 -24.76
N SER A 264 18.39 25.60 -23.95
CA SER A 264 18.27 24.44 -23.08
C SER A 264 17.28 24.69 -21.95
N ASN A 265 17.30 25.87 -21.33
CA ASN A 265 16.38 26.22 -20.26
C ASN A 265 14.93 26.31 -20.76
N ILE A 266 14.69 26.84 -21.97
CA ILE A 266 13.35 26.84 -22.58
C ILE A 266 12.87 25.41 -22.87
N ARG A 267 13.74 24.50 -23.35
CA ARG A 267 13.38 23.08 -23.51
C ARG A 267 13.00 22.43 -22.17
N GLY A 268 13.81 22.66 -21.14
CA GLY A 268 13.54 22.17 -19.78
C GLY A 268 12.21 22.69 -19.23
N PHE A 269 12.00 24.01 -19.31
CA PHE A 269 10.77 24.69 -18.92
C PHE A 269 9.54 24.08 -19.60
N ARG A 270 9.56 23.94 -20.93
CA ARG A 270 8.43 23.37 -21.68
C ARG A 270 8.17 21.92 -21.31
N THR A 271 9.22 21.13 -21.09
CA THR A 271 9.08 19.73 -20.65
C THR A 271 8.41 19.65 -19.27
N GLY A 272 8.83 20.50 -18.32
CA GLY A 272 8.20 20.60 -17.01
C GLY A 272 6.74 21.08 -17.06
N LEU A 273 6.46 22.07 -17.91
CA LEU A 273 5.12 22.62 -18.16
C LEU A 273 4.14 21.56 -18.66
N GLU A 274 4.55 20.81 -19.69
CA GLU A 274 3.72 19.76 -20.27
C GLU A 274 3.55 18.57 -19.31
N ALA A 275 4.60 18.19 -18.58
CA ALA A 275 4.50 17.14 -17.56
C ALA A 275 3.50 17.51 -16.46
N ALA A 276 3.53 18.75 -15.97
CA ALA A 276 2.60 19.26 -14.96
C ALA A 276 1.16 19.29 -15.47
N ARG A 277 0.92 19.82 -16.67
CA ARG A 277 -0.41 19.87 -17.30
C ARG A 277 -0.98 18.48 -17.56
N ALA A 278 -0.17 17.57 -18.10
CA ALA A 278 -0.59 16.19 -18.36
C ALA A 278 -0.98 15.48 -17.06
N ARG A 279 -0.25 15.72 -15.96
CA ARG A 279 -0.57 15.16 -14.65
C ARG A 279 -1.84 15.76 -14.07
N LEU A 280 -2.05 17.08 -14.16
CA LEU A 280 -3.30 17.73 -13.75
C LEU A 280 -4.52 17.19 -14.51
N VAL A 281 -4.41 17.02 -15.83
CA VAL A 281 -5.48 16.39 -16.64
C VAL A 281 -5.71 14.95 -16.22
N THR A 282 -4.66 14.22 -15.83
CA THR A 282 -4.78 12.86 -15.29
C THR A 282 -5.46 12.85 -13.93
N THR A 283 -5.09 13.74 -13.00
CA THR A 283 -5.69 13.90 -11.67
C THR A 283 -7.16 14.31 -11.76
N LEU A 284 -7.50 15.29 -12.60
CA LEU A 284 -8.88 15.72 -12.86
C LEU A 284 -9.74 14.62 -13.53
N LYS A 285 -9.11 13.71 -14.27
CA LYS A 285 -9.77 12.50 -14.82
C LYS A 285 -9.81 11.33 -13.82
N GLN A 286 -8.94 11.31 -12.81
CA GLN A 286 -8.89 10.29 -11.76
C GLN A 286 -10.01 10.48 -10.73
N ASP A 287 -10.47 11.70 -10.49
CA ASP A 287 -11.69 11.97 -9.71
C ASP A 287 -12.96 11.36 -10.35
N ASN A 288 -12.90 10.94 -11.62
CA ASN A 288 -14.01 10.33 -12.36
C ASN A 288 -13.72 8.94 -12.95
N LYS A 289 -12.73 8.19 -12.45
CA LYS A 289 -12.49 6.79 -12.89
C LYS A 289 -12.54 5.78 -11.75
N LYS A 290 -13.41 4.78 -11.95
CA LYS A 290 -13.61 3.58 -11.12
C LYS A 290 -12.30 3.02 -10.52
N PRO A 291 -12.34 2.47 -9.29
CA PRO A 291 -11.15 2.01 -8.57
C PRO A 291 -10.33 1.02 -9.42
N ALA A 292 -9.00 1.14 -9.30
CA ALA A 292 -8.04 0.24 -9.94
C ALA A 292 -8.45 -1.23 -9.79
N PRO A 293 -8.23 -2.09 -10.80
CA PRO A 293 -8.64 -3.48 -10.72
C PRO A 293 -7.99 -4.13 -9.49
N ASN A 294 -8.82 -4.72 -8.63
CA ASN A 294 -8.35 -5.54 -7.50
C ASN A 294 -7.51 -6.69 -8.07
N THR A 295 -6.18 -6.55 -8.05
CA THR A 295 -5.19 -7.59 -8.38
C THR A 295 -4.51 -8.09 -7.10
N LEU A 296 -3.87 -9.26 -7.14
CA LEU A 296 -3.12 -9.77 -5.99
C LEU A 296 -2.05 -8.77 -5.55
N ALA A 297 -1.27 -8.22 -6.49
CA ALA A 297 -0.23 -7.25 -6.20
C ALA A 297 -0.77 -5.97 -5.51
N THR A 298 -1.94 -5.47 -5.95
CA THR A 298 -2.56 -4.31 -5.29
C THR A 298 -3.00 -4.61 -3.86
N LEU A 299 -3.49 -5.82 -3.58
CA LEU A 299 -3.85 -6.23 -2.22
C LEU A 299 -2.61 -6.43 -1.34
N GLU A 300 -1.53 -6.99 -1.89
CA GLU A 300 -0.27 -7.17 -1.16
C GLU A 300 0.39 -5.82 -0.81
N ALA A 301 0.37 -4.87 -1.74
CA ALA A 301 0.84 -3.50 -1.50
C ALA A 301 0.01 -2.81 -0.41
N GLU A 302 -1.31 -2.94 -0.46
CA GLU A 302 -2.19 -2.40 0.58
C GLU A 302 -1.93 -3.03 1.95
N VAL A 303 -1.75 -4.36 2.03
CA VAL A 303 -1.40 -5.00 3.30
C VAL A 303 -0.07 -4.47 3.83
N THR A 304 0.91 -4.28 2.94
CA THR A 304 2.23 -3.78 3.32
C THR A 304 2.15 -2.36 3.88
N ARG A 305 1.30 -1.51 3.32
CA ARG A 305 1.09 -0.13 3.77
C ARG A 305 0.24 -0.04 5.04
N ASP A 306 -0.83 -0.81 5.13
CA ASP A 306 -1.90 -0.61 6.12
C ASP A 306 -1.77 -1.49 7.38
N PHE A 307 -0.90 -2.51 7.37
CA PHE A 307 -0.70 -3.42 8.50
C PHE A 307 0.77 -3.43 8.93
N THR A 308 1.03 -3.62 10.23
CA THR A 308 2.39 -3.66 10.78
C THR A 308 2.65 -4.95 11.59
N GLY A 309 3.93 -5.23 11.84
CA GLY A 309 4.36 -6.34 12.71
C GLY A 309 3.88 -7.73 12.28
N LYS A 310 3.49 -8.57 13.26
CA LYS A 310 3.02 -9.94 13.00
C LYS A 310 1.71 -9.99 12.21
N ALA A 311 0.86 -8.96 12.33
CA ALA A 311 -0.41 -8.91 11.59
C ALA A 311 -0.19 -8.75 10.09
N GLN A 312 0.83 -7.97 9.68
CA GLN A 312 1.19 -7.76 8.29
C GLN A 312 1.55 -9.07 7.57
N SER A 313 2.46 -9.86 8.14
CA SER A 313 2.90 -11.13 7.53
C SER A 313 1.76 -12.16 7.45
N ILE A 314 0.92 -12.23 8.48
CA ILE A 314 -0.26 -13.10 8.49
C ILE A 314 -1.29 -12.64 7.46
N ALA A 315 -1.53 -11.33 7.34
CA ALA A 315 -2.47 -10.78 6.38
C ALA A 315 -2.02 -11.00 4.93
N LEU A 316 -0.72 -10.90 4.63
CA LEU A 316 -0.16 -11.22 3.31
C LEU A 316 -0.45 -12.69 2.93
N GLU A 317 -0.15 -13.62 3.83
CA GLU A 317 -0.45 -15.04 3.59
C GLU A 317 -1.95 -15.31 3.50
N GLY A 318 -2.77 -14.59 4.27
CA GLY A 318 -4.23 -14.61 4.18
C GLY A 318 -4.74 -14.19 2.81
N VAL A 319 -4.23 -13.08 2.26
CA VAL A 319 -4.57 -12.59 0.91
C VAL A 319 -4.19 -13.63 -0.14
N ARG A 320 -2.94 -14.12 -0.14
CA ARG A 320 -2.47 -15.15 -1.09
C ARG A 320 -3.32 -16.40 -1.04
N ARG A 321 -3.62 -16.88 0.16
CA ARG A 321 -4.49 -18.04 0.41
C ARG A 321 -5.88 -17.83 -0.17
N LEU A 322 -6.50 -16.67 0.05
CA LEU A 322 -7.88 -16.40 -0.36
C LEU A 322 -8.02 -16.10 -1.86
N VAL A 323 -7.00 -15.49 -2.47
CA VAL A 323 -6.90 -15.38 -3.94
C VAL A 323 -6.82 -16.76 -4.57
N ARG A 324 -5.97 -17.65 -4.02
CA ARG A 324 -5.87 -19.04 -4.50
C ARG A 324 -7.14 -19.85 -4.21
N TYR A 325 -7.86 -19.55 -3.13
CA TYR A 325 -9.09 -20.25 -2.73
C TYR A 325 -10.31 -19.86 -3.57
N GLN A 326 -10.59 -18.56 -3.74
CA GLN A 326 -11.83 -18.06 -4.37
C GLN A 326 -11.61 -16.97 -5.42
N SER A 327 -11.08 -15.79 -5.09
CA SER A 327 -10.81 -14.72 -6.06
C SER A 327 -10.15 -13.52 -5.37
N VAL A 328 -9.67 -12.57 -6.16
CA VAL A 328 -9.18 -11.29 -5.61
C VAL A 328 -10.30 -10.51 -4.92
N LYS A 329 -11.54 -10.54 -5.45
CA LYS A 329 -12.71 -9.94 -4.78
C LYS A 329 -12.95 -10.55 -3.39
N TYR A 330 -12.71 -11.85 -3.22
CA TYR A 330 -12.91 -12.51 -1.94
C TYR A 330 -11.77 -12.23 -0.95
N ALA A 331 -10.53 -12.06 -1.43
CA ALA A 331 -9.42 -11.60 -0.61
C ALA A 331 -9.58 -10.13 -0.19
N ARG A 332 -10.19 -9.27 -1.03
CA ARG A 332 -10.61 -7.91 -0.66
C ARG A 332 -11.59 -7.94 0.52
N LEU A 333 -12.64 -8.78 0.44
CA LEU A 333 -13.60 -8.95 1.54
C LEU A 333 -12.91 -9.34 2.86
N TYR A 334 -11.83 -10.11 2.81
CA TYR A 334 -11.02 -10.43 3.99
C TYR A 334 -10.35 -9.18 4.59
N LEU A 335 -9.74 -8.32 3.77
CA LEU A 335 -9.17 -7.05 4.25
C LEU A 335 -10.23 -6.10 4.77
N ASP A 336 -11.39 -6.03 4.10
CA ASP A 336 -12.52 -5.23 4.55
C ASP A 336 -12.99 -5.67 5.95
N ARG A 337 -13.04 -6.99 6.20
CA ARG A 337 -13.37 -7.57 7.52
C ARG A 337 -12.30 -7.34 8.59
N LEU A 338 -11.03 -7.14 8.21
CA LEU A 338 -9.96 -6.80 9.14
C LEU A 338 -9.90 -5.31 9.48
N THR A 339 -10.47 -4.45 8.63
CA THR A 339 -10.44 -2.99 8.81
C THR A 339 -10.86 -2.53 10.21
N PRO A 340 -11.94 -3.04 10.82
CA PRO A 340 -12.37 -2.63 12.17
C PRO A 340 -11.35 -2.90 13.28
N PHE A 341 -10.37 -3.78 13.06
CA PHE A 341 -9.38 -4.18 14.08
C PHE A 341 -8.02 -3.49 13.91
N ARG A 342 -7.82 -2.69 12.84
CA ARG A 342 -6.51 -2.10 12.49
C ARG A 342 -5.96 -1.12 13.52
N GLY A 343 -6.82 -0.32 14.16
CA GLY A 343 -6.43 0.66 15.18
C GLY A 343 -6.35 0.11 16.61
N GLY A 344 -6.58 -1.20 16.80
CA GLY A 344 -6.64 -1.83 18.11
C GLY A 344 -5.36 -2.58 18.51
N ASP A 345 -5.50 -3.52 19.44
CA ASP A 345 -4.41 -4.40 19.88
C ASP A 345 -3.84 -5.24 18.73
N GLN A 346 -2.53 -5.12 18.51
CA GLN A 346 -1.81 -5.85 17.46
C GLN A 346 -1.84 -7.37 17.64
N LYS A 347 -1.91 -7.87 18.89
CA LYS A 347 -2.06 -9.31 19.17
C LYS A 347 -3.43 -9.80 18.72
N LEU A 348 -4.48 -9.05 19.04
CA LEU A 348 -5.84 -9.34 18.60
C LEU A 348 -5.94 -9.30 17.08
N LEU A 349 -5.43 -8.26 16.43
CA LEU A 349 -5.43 -8.14 14.97
C LEU A 349 -4.72 -9.33 14.30
N ALA A 350 -3.56 -9.74 14.82
CA ALA A 350 -2.84 -10.89 14.30
C ALA A 350 -3.62 -12.22 14.48
N ALA A 351 -4.30 -12.40 15.60
CA ALA A 351 -5.15 -13.57 15.85
C ALA A 351 -6.37 -13.60 14.92
N VAL A 352 -7.08 -12.47 14.80
CA VAL A 352 -8.24 -12.34 13.89
C VAL A 352 -7.82 -12.56 12.45
N ALA A 353 -6.72 -11.95 11.99
CA ALA A 353 -6.18 -12.17 10.64
C ALA A 353 -5.92 -13.65 10.36
N ARG A 354 -5.24 -14.34 11.27
CA ARG A 354 -4.92 -15.76 11.14
C ARG A 354 -6.19 -16.61 11.03
N HIS A 355 -7.08 -16.47 12.00
CA HIS A 355 -8.27 -17.33 12.11
C HIS A 355 -9.30 -17.01 11.03
N LEU A 356 -9.48 -15.72 10.69
CA LEU A 356 -10.38 -15.31 9.62
C LEU A 356 -9.93 -15.85 8.27
N ALA A 357 -8.63 -15.80 7.95
CA ALA A 357 -8.12 -16.35 6.69
C ALA A 357 -8.40 -17.85 6.57
N VAL A 358 -8.27 -18.60 7.67
CA VAL A 358 -8.59 -20.04 7.71
C VAL A 358 -10.10 -20.25 7.57
N ARG A 359 -10.94 -19.59 8.38
CA ARG A 359 -12.41 -19.74 8.33
C ARG A 359 -13.01 -19.36 6.99
N MET A 360 -12.51 -18.29 6.35
CA MET A 360 -12.95 -17.89 5.01
C MET A 360 -12.56 -18.89 3.92
N SER A 361 -11.61 -19.79 4.19
CA SER A 361 -11.11 -20.81 3.27
C SER A 361 -11.47 -22.24 3.72
N PHE A 362 -12.71 -22.41 4.19
CA PHE A 362 -13.24 -23.69 4.66
C PHE A 362 -13.16 -24.79 3.59
N GLU A 363 -13.08 -26.03 4.07
CA GLU A 363 -13.01 -27.21 3.22
C GLU A 363 -14.41 -27.61 2.75
N ASP A 364 -14.70 -27.36 1.48
CA ASP A 364 -15.90 -27.84 0.77
C ASP A 364 -15.51 -28.82 -0.34
N VAL A 365 -16.51 -29.49 -0.93
CA VAL A 365 -16.28 -30.43 -2.06
C VAL A 365 -15.47 -29.80 -3.21
N VAL A 366 -15.64 -28.49 -3.45
CA VAL A 366 -14.90 -27.74 -4.47
C VAL A 366 -13.43 -27.58 -4.07
N ARG A 367 -13.16 -27.23 -2.82
CA ARG A 367 -11.80 -27.03 -2.28
C ARG A 367 -11.06 -28.34 -2.18
N VAL A 368 -11.73 -29.41 -1.76
CA VAL A 368 -11.17 -30.76 -1.77
C VAL A 368 -10.75 -31.12 -3.19
N ALA A 369 -11.62 -30.91 -4.18
CA ALA A 369 -11.30 -31.16 -5.59
C ALA A 369 -10.08 -30.34 -6.06
N GLN A 370 -10.02 -29.04 -5.75
CA GLN A 370 -8.86 -28.18 -6.06
C GLN A 370 -7.56 -28.74 -5.48
N THR A 371 -7.60 -29.22 -4.23
CA THR A 371 -6.43 -29.79 -3.54
C THR A 371 -6.01 -31.12 -4.16
N LYS A 372 -6.95 -31.95 -4.62
CA LYS A 372 -6.65 -33.25 -5.24
C LYS A 372 -5.89 -33.11 -6.56
N ILE A 373 -6.19 -32.08 -7.36
CA ILE A 373 -5.56 -31.81 -8.66
C ILE A 373 -4.40 -30.80 -8.60
N ASP A 374 -3.97 -30.38 -7.40
CA ASP A 374 -2.88 -29.43 -7.24
C ASP A 374 -1.55 -30.01 -7.77
N PRO A 375 -0.89 -29.37 -8.75
CA PRO A 375 0.40 -29.84 -9.26
C PRO A 375 1.45 -30.00 -8.16
N ALA A 376 1.41 -29.15 -7.13
CA ALA A 376 2.33 -29.24 -5.99
C ALA A 376 2.09 -30.49 -5.16
N ARG A 377 0.82 -30.90 -4.98
CA ARG A 377 0.47 -32.16 -4.30
C ARG A 377 1.00 -33.36 -5.08
N ILE A 378 0.73 -33.39 -6.38
CA ILE A 378 1.13 -34.49 -7.27
C ILE A 378 2.67 -34.65 -7.25
N ALA A 379 3.40 -33.54 -7.39
CA ALA A 379 4.85 -33.54 -7.31
C ALA A 379 5.39 -33.98 -5.94
N ARG A 380 4.70 -33.63 -4.85
CA ARG A 380 5.06 -34.05 -3.49
C ARG A 380 4.87 -35.55 -3.29
N ILE A 381 3.73 -36.11 -3.67
CA ILE A 381 3.45 -37.55 -3.58
C ILE A 381 4.51 -38.34 -4.35
N ALA A 382 4.83 -37.91 -5.58
CA ALA A 382 5.86 -38.56 -6.40
C ALA A 382 7.23 -38.60 -5.71
N ARG A 383 7.67 -37.47 -5.13
CA ARG A 383 9.02 -37.34 -4.56
C ARG A 383 9.16 -37.89 -3.14
N GLU A 384 8.18 -37.61 -2.28
CA GLU A 384 8.29 -37.85 -0.82
C GLU A 384 7.66 -39.19 -0.42
N GLU A 385 6.48 -39.52 -0.95
CA GLU A 385 5.74 -40.71 -0.55
C GLU A 385 6.14 -41.93 -1.39
N LEU A 386 6.20 -41.76 -2.71
CA LEU A 386 6.49 -42.84 -3.66
C LEU A 386 7.98 -42.96 -4.00
N LYS A 387 8.77 -41.90 -3.78
CA LYS A 387 10.19 -41.78 -4.19
C LYS A 387 10.41 -42.22 -5.65
N ALA A 388 9.45 -41.93 -6.51
CA ALA A 388 9.44 -42.33 -7.91
C ALA A 388 10.58 -41.63 -8.67
N ALA A 389 11.26 -42.35 -9.56
CA ALA A 389 12.29 -41.79 -10.42
C ALA A 389 11.68 -40.79 -11.44
N ALA A 390 12.51 -39.90 -11.98
CA ALA A 390 12.06 -38.95 -12.99
C ALA A 390 11.56 -39.70 -14.24
N GLY A 391 10.26 -39.57 -14.54
CA GLY A 391 9.61 -40.25 -15.67
C GLY A 391 9.00 -41.62 -15.34
N GLU A 392 9.10 -42.10 -14.10
CA GLU A 392 8.45 -43.33 -13.67
C GLU A 392 6.93 -43.12 -13.54
N PRO A 393 6.09 -43.91 -14.24
CA PRO A 393 4.64 -43.77 -14.16
C PRO A 393 4.13 -44.28 -12.81
N TYR A 394 3.26 -43.50 -12.16
CA TYR A 394 2.56 -43.90 -10.94
C TYR A 394 1.08 -43.53 -11.05
N THR A 395 0.26 -44.19 -10.23
CA THR A 395 -1.17 -43.89 -10.14
C THR A 395 -1.56 -43.50 -8.72
N VAL A 396 -2.45 -42.52 -8.59
CA VAL A 396 -2.96 -42.06 -7.31
C VAL A 396 -4.46 -42.30 -7.26
N HIS A 397 -4.88 -43.17 -6.35
CA HIS A 397 -6.28 -43.51 -6.10
C HIS A 397 -6.78 -42.78 -4.85
N ASP A 398 -7.76 -41.89 -5.02
CA ASP A 398 -8.37 -41.13 -3.95
C ASP A 398 -9.72 -41.78 -3.56
N PHE A 399 -9.80 -42.25 -2.32
CA PHE A 399 -11.03 -42.80 -1.74
C PHE A 399 -11.86 -41.68 -1.10
N LEU A 400 -13.11 -41.53 -1.55
CA LEU A 400 -14.05 -40.52 -1.07
C LEU A 400 -15.31 -41.19 -0.53
N LYS A 401 -15.90 -40.57 0.50
CA LYS A 401 -17.17 -40.99 1.09
C LYS A 401 -18.09 -39.78 1.31
N PRO A 402 -18.54 -39.08 0.25
CA PRO A 402 -19.49 -37.97 0.40
C PRO A 402 -20.81 -38.44 1.03
N GLY A 403 -21.29 -37.69 2.02
CA GLY A 403 -22.63 -37.81 2.58
C GLY A 403 -23.62 -36.88 1.88
N ILE A 404 -24.87 -36.89 2.36
CA ILE A 404 -25.92 -36.00 1.84
C ILE A 404 -25.55 -34.53 2.08
N GLU A 405 -24.87 -34.26 3.20
CA GLU A 405 -24.35 -32.98 3.61
C GLU A 405 -23.38 -32.42 2.57
N GLU A 406 -22.37 -33.20 2.18
CA GLU A 406 -21.38 -32.82 1.16
C GLU A 406 -22.02 -32.56 -0.20
N LEU A 407 -23.01 -33.38 -0.59
CA LEU A 407 -23.75 -33.20 -1.84
C LEU A 407 -24.58 -31.90 -1.85
N CYS A 408 -25.06 -31.46 -0.69
CA CYS A 408 -25.83 -30.23 -0.56
C CYS A 408 -24.96 -28.96 -0.47
N GLN A 409 -23.66 -29.07 -0.17
CA GLN A 409 -22.77 -27.91 -0.01
C GLN A 409 -22.76 -26.95 -1.23
N PRO A 410 -22.59 -27.42 -2.48
CA PRO A 410 -22.54 -26.54 -3.65
C PRO A 410 -23.93 -26.10 -4.13
N LEU A 411 -25.01 -26.72 -3.65
CA LEU A 411 -26.37 -26.42 -4.10
C LEU A 411 -26.85 -25.08 -3.53
N PRO A 412 -27.66 -24.32 -4.29
CA PRO A 412 -28.34 -23.15 -3.75
C PRO A 412 -29.20 -23.50 -2.52
N PRO A 413 -29.33 -22.61 -1.53
CA PRO A 413 -30.09 -22.85 -0.31
C PRO A 413 -31.54 -23.28 -0.55
N ALA A 414 -32.18 -22.81 -1.61
CA ALA A 414 -33.55 -23.18 -1.97
C ALA A 414 -33.69 -24.68 -2.26
N LEU A 415 -32.64 -25.31 -2.79
CA LEU A 415 -32.59 -26.75 -3.07
C LEU A 415 -31.98 -27.54 -1.91
N ALA A 416 -30.93 -27.01 -1.29
CA ALA A 416 -30.24 -27.69 -0.20
C ALA A 416 -31.11 -27.83 1.07
N LYS A 417 -31.80 -26.76 1.49
CA LYS A 417 -32.60 -26.75 2.73
C LYS A 417 -33.70 -27.82 2.79
N PRO A 418 -34.55 -28.03 1.76
CA PRO A 418 -35.56 -29.09 1.81
C PRO A 418 -34.94 -30.49 1.86
N ILE A 419 -33.85 -30.74 1.13
CA ILE A 419 -33.13 -32.02 1.16
C ILE A 419 -32.55 -32.27 2.55
N MET A 420 -31.86 -31.28 3.12
CA MET A 420 -31.29 -31.35 4.47
C MET A 420 -32.38 -31.60 5.54
N ARG A 421 -33.54 -30.94 5.44
CA ARG A 421 -34.67 -31.16 6.36
C ARG A 421 -35.25 -32.57 6.23
N LEU A 422 -35.38 -33.08 5.02
CA LEU A 422 -35.87 -34.44 4.77
C LEU A 422 -34.88 -35.47 5.32
N ALA A 423 -33.59 -35.31 5.03
CA ALA A 423 -32.52 -36.17 5.52
C ALA A 423 -32.44 -36.16 7.05
N ALA A 424 -32.59 -34.99 7.68
CA ALA A 424 -32.66 -34.88 9.14
C ALA A 424 -33.87 -35.64 9.71
N ARG A 425 -35.07 -35.42 9.16
CA ARG A 425 -36.30 -36.12 9.60
C ARG A 425 -36.22 -37.63 9.45
N LYS A 426 -35.51 -38.11 8.42
CA LYS A 426 -35.32 -39.54 8.17
C LYS A 426 -34.11 -40.13 8.89
N GLY A 427 -33.33 -39.33 9.63
CA GLY A 427 -32.13 -39.77 10.33
C GLY A 427 -31.00 -40.22 9.41
N TRP A 428 -30.94 -39.69 8.19
CA TRP A 428 -29.94 -40.06 7.18
C TRP A 428 -28.64 -39.26 7.30
N LEU A 429 -28.69 -38.07 7.91
CA LEU A 429 -27.52 -37.26 8.18
C LEU A 429 -26.54 -38.03 9.08
N GLY A 430 -25.25 -38.00 8.75
CA GLY A 430 -24.21 -38.76 9.45
C GLY A 430 -24.28 -40.29 9.28
N ARG A 431 -25.16 -40.82 8.41
CA ARG A 431 -25.38 -42.28 8.24
C ARG A 431 -25.31 -42.74 6.79
N VAL A 432 -25.82 -41.94 5.86
CA VAL A 432 -25.84 -42.29 4.43
C VAL A 432 -24.65 -41.66 3.73
N TYR A 433 -23.73 -42.51 3.28
CA TYR A 433 -22.52 -42.11 2.55
C TYR A 433 -22.39 -42.89 1.26
N PHE A 434 -21.89 -42.23 0.21
CA PHE A 434 -21.64 -42.84 -1.09
C PHE A 434 -20.14 -43.08 -1.25
N GLY A 435 -19.68 -44.30 -1.02
CA GLY A 435 -18.28 -44.67 -1.24
C GLY A 435 -17.92 -44.61 -2.73
N MET A 436 -16.84 -43.93 -3.08
CA MET A 436 -16.32 -43.88 -4.43
C MET A 436 -14.78 -43.84 -4.45
N GLU A 437 -14.20 -44.46 -5.47
CA GLU A 437 -12.78 -44.45 -5.73
C GLU A 437 -12.52 -43.74 -7.05
N ILE A 438 -11.62 -42.76 -7.04
CA ILE A 438 -11.27 -41.96 -8.22
C ILE A 438 -9.76 -41.99 -8.41
N ASN A 439 -9.31 -42.47 -9.58
CA ASN A 439 -7.92 -42.37 -9.99
C ASN A 439 -7.63 -40.93 -10.46
N ALA A 440 -6.98 -40.13 -9.61
CA ALA A 440 -6.69 -38.72 -9.85
C ALA A 440 -5.65 -38.48 -10.97
N THR A 441 -4.80 -39.48 -11.25
CA THR A 441 -3.79 -39.46 -12.33
C THR A 441 -4.34 -39.84 -13.70
N SER A 442 -5.53 -40.43 -13.76
CA SER A 442 -6.22 -40.73 -15.01
C SER A 442 -6.84 -39.46 -15.62
N ALA A 443 -6.92 -39.39 -16.95
CA ALA A 443 -7.53 -38.25 -17.64
C ALA A 443 -9.01 -38.04 -17.22
N SER A 444 -9.76 -39.13 -17.04
CA SER A 444 -11.17 -39.07 -16.64
C SER A 444 -11.34 -38.66 -15.18
N GLY A 445 -10.53 -39.17 -14.26
CA GLY A 445 -10.57 -38.78 -12.84
C GLY A 445 -10.09 -37.34 -12.62
N TYR A 446 -9.02 -36.92 -13.30
CA TYR A 446 -8.58 -35.53 -13.30
C TYR A 446 -9.67 -34.59 -13.83
N LEU A 447 -10.33 -34.95 -14.93
CA LEU A 447 -11.42 -34.15 -15.49
C LEU A 447 -12.61 -34.02 -14.53
N ARG A 448 -12.98 -35.09 -13.80
CA ARG A 448 -14.03 -35.04 -12.77
C ARG A 448 -13.70 -34.05 -11.66
N PHE A 449 -12.49 -34.11 -11.11
CA PHE A 449 -12.05 -33.15 -10.11
C PHE A 449 -11.91 -31.74 -10.68
N LEU A 450 -11.47 -31.59 -11.93
CA LEU A 450 -11.38 -30.29 -12.60
C LEU A 450 -12.77 -29.65 -12.77
N MET A 451 -13.78 -30.42 -13.19
CA MET A 451 -15.16 -29.94 -13.28
C MET A 451 -15.68 -29.49 -11.93
N LEU A 452 -15.49 -30.30 -10.87
CA LEU A 452 -15.88 -29.95 -9.51
C LEU A 452 -15.14 -28.72 -8.99
N ALA A 453 -13.83 -28.60 -9.26
CA ALA A 453 -13.01 -27.44 -8.89
C ALA A 453 -13.44 -26.15 -9.63
N LYS A 454 -13.94 -26.26 -10.87
CA LYS A 454 -14.49 -25.12 -11.64
C LYS A 454 -15.79 -24.58 -11.05
N LEU A 455 -16.53 -25.37 -10.27
CA LEU A 455 -17.71 -24.88 -9.53
C LEU A 455 -17.35 -23.85 -8.43
N ARG A 456 -16.07 -23.56 -8.21
CA ARG A 456 -15.58 -22.42 -7.42
C ARG A 456 -16.30 -21.11 -7.76
N ALA A 457 -16.58 -20.83 -9.03
CA ALA A 457 -17.31 -19.60 -9.39
C ALA A 457 -18.74 -19.57 -8.82
N LEU A 458 -19.35 -20.75 -8.63
CA LEU A 458 -20.69 -20.91 -8.07
C LEU A 458 -20.70 -21.04 -6.54
N ARG A 459 -19.55 -21.29 -5.90
CA ARG A 459 -19.41 -21.40 -4.44
C ARG A 459 -20.15 -20.30 -3.66
N PRO A 460 -20.09 -19.00 -4.03
CA PRO A 460 -20.78 -17.95 -3.28
C PRO A 460 -22.31 -18.10 -3.21
N TYR A 461 -22.90 -18.87 -4.12
CA TYR A 461 -24.33 -19.17 -4.15
C TYR A 461 -24.68 -20.47 -3.42
N GLY A 462 -23.67 -21.27 -3.02
CA GLY A 462 -23.85 -22.53 -2.34
C GLY A 462 -24.35 -22.38 -0.90
N TYR A 463 -25.12 -23.36 -0.44
CA TYR A 463 -25.69 -23.41 0.90
C TYR A 463 -24.60 -23.33 1.98
N ARG A 464 -23.52 -24.11 1.83
CA ARG A 464 -22.44 -24.12 2.82
C ARG A 464 -21.75 -22.77 2.94
N TYR A 465 -21.51 -22.10 1.81
CA TYR A 465 -20.89 -20.78 1.81
C TYR A 465 -21.71 -19.76 2.61
N GLN A 466 -23.03 -19.73 2.43
CA GLN A 466 -23.89 -18.79 3.17
C GLN A 466 -23.89 -19.07 4.68
N GLU A 467 -23.90 -20.35 5.06
CA GLU A 467 -23.81 -20.75 6.46
C GLU A 467 -22.49 -20.27 7.08
N GLU A 468 -21.38 -20.46 6.37
CA GLU A 468 -20.05 -20.00 6.81
C GLU A 468 -19.97 -18.48 6.91
N GLN A 469 -20.49 -17.73 5.92
CA GLN A 469 -20.49 -16.26 6.00
C GLN A 469 -21.27 -15.78 7.23
N THR A 470 -22.44 -16.37 7.50
CA THR A 470 -23.26 -16.02 8.66
C THR A 470 -22.50 -16.26 9.98
N GLN A 471 -21.83 -17.41 10.10
CA GLN A 471 -21.05 -17.75 11.29
C GLN A 471 -19.77 -16.92 11.44
N ILE A 472 -19.15 -16.50 10.32
CA ILE A 472 -18.00 -15.61 10.32
C ILE A 472 -18.42 -14.22 10.80
N GLU A 473 -19.49 -13.66 10.25
CA GLU A 473 -19.97 -12.32 10.66
C GLU A 473 -20.42 -12.31 12.13
N ALA A 474 -21.11 -13.36 12.59
CA ALA A 474 -21.49 -13.48 14.00
C ALA A 474 -20.27 -13.54 14.93
N TRP A 475 -19.24 -14.30 14.56
CA TRP A 475 -17.99 -14.38 15.32
C TRP A 475 -17.23 -13.05 15.33
N LEU A 476 -17.11 -12.37 14.17
CA LEU A 476 -16.47 -11.05 14.09
C LEU A 476 -17.22 -10.01 14.93
N ALA A 477 -18.56 -10.05 14.95
CA ALA A 477 -19.37 -9.19 15.80
C ALA A 477 -19.08 -9.42 17.29
N LEU A 478 -19.02 -10.68 17.74
CA LEU A 478 -18.69 -11.03 19.11
C LEU A 478 -17.30 -10.55 19.52
N ILE A 479 -16.30 -10.65 18.64
CA ILE A 479 -14.94 -10.14 18.94
C ILE A 479 -14.97 -8.62 19.10
N ARG A 480 -15.69 -7.89 18.24
CA ARG A 480 -15.81 -6.42 18.35
C ARG A 480 -16.50 -6.00 19.65
N GLU A 481 -17.57 -6.70 20.01
CA GLU A 481 -18.28 -6.47 21.27
C GLU A 481 -17.36 -6.76 22.46
N ALA A 482 -16.70 -7.91 22.49
CA ALA A 482 -15.73 -8.27 23.52
C ALA A 482 -14.58 -7.25 23.64
N ALA A 483 -14.11 -6.70 22.52
CA ALA A 483 -13.02 -5.72 22.51
C ALA A 483 -13.40 -4.38 23.17
N GLN A 484 -14.70 -4.08 23.29
CA GLN A 484 -15.18 -2.91 24.04
C GLN A 484 -15.09 -3.11 25.56
N HIS A 485 -15.12 -4.37 26.03
CA HIS A 485 -15.01 -4.72 27.45
C HIS A 485 -13.57 -5.02 27.87
N SER A 486 -12.86 -5.86 27.11
CA SER A 486 -11.49 -6.27 27.40
C SER A 486 -10.80 -6.82 26.15
N SER A 487 -9.58 -6.35 25.89
CA SER A 487 -8.74 -6.89 24.81
C SER A 487 -8.38 -8.36 25.03
N ALA A 488 -8.20 -8.79 26.29
CA ALA A 488 -7.94 -10.18 26.64
C ALA A 488 -9.15 -11.07 26.31
N LEU A 489 -10.37 -10.65 26.70
CA LEU A 489 -11.58 -11.40 26.36
C LEU A 489 -11.77 -11.50 24.84
N ALA A 490 -11.57 -10.40 24.10
CA ALA A 490 -11.66 -10.40 22.65
C ALA A 490 -10.66 -11.36 21.98
N LEU A 491 -9.44 -11.44 22.51
CA LEU A 491 -8.42 -12.37 22.04
C LEU A 491 -8.87 -13.82 22.28
N GLU A 492 -9.40 -14.13 23.46
CA GLU A 492 -9.87 -15.47 23.78
C GLU A 492 -11.07 -15.90 22.91
N VAL A 493 -11.99 -14.97 22.63
CA VAL A 493 -13.11 -15.17 21.68
C VAL A 493 -12.59 -15.40 20.25
N ALA A 494 -11.54 -14.68 19.83
CA ALA A 494 -10.92 -14.91 18.53
C ALA A 494 -10.28 -16.31 18.45
N GLU A 495 -9.59 -16.73 19.51
CA GLU A 495 -8.94 -18.05 19.59
C GLU A 495 -9.93 -19.23 19.65
N CYS A 496 -11.20 -19.01 20.02
CA CYS A 496 -12.25 -20.02 19.93
C CYS A 496 -12.49 -20.52 18.49
N ALA A 497 -12.05 -19.79 17.46
CA ALA A 497 -12.08 -20.26 16.08
C ALA A 497 -11.31 -21.58 15.87
N ARG A 498 -10.34 -21.92 16.75
CA ARG A 498 -9.60 -23.20 16.73
C ARG A 498 -10.50 -24.43 16.92
N LEU A 499 -11.67 -24.27 17.53
CA LEU A 499 -12.65 -25.35 17.70
C LEU A 499 -13.31 -25.72 16.37
N ILE A 500 -13.39 -24.78 15.44
CA ILE A 500 -14.09 -24.94 14.17
C ILE A 500 -13.08 -25.40 13.12
N LYS A 501 -12.92 -26.72 12.98
CA LYS A 501 -11.98 -27.33 12.01
C LYS A 501 -12.53 -28.58 11.35
N GLY A 502 -11.99 -28.88 10.17
CA GLY A 502 -12.31 -30.09 9.42
C GLY A 502 -13.67 -30.05 8.73
N TYR A 503 -14.19 -31.22 8.41
CA TYR A 503 -15.47 -31.47 7.75
C TYR A 503 -16.20 -32.62 8.46
N GLY A 504 -17.48 -32.86 8.11
CA GLY A 504 -18.30 -33.91 8.71
C GLY A 504 -18.43 -33.80 10.24
N ASP A 505 -18.35 -34.93 10.94
CA ASP A 505 -18.57 -35.02 12.40
C ASP A 505 -17.60 -34.17 13.22
N THR A 506 -16.35 -34.04 12.77
CA THR A 506 -15.33 -33.22 13.44
C THR A 506 -15.73 -31.75 13.44
N HIS A 507 -16.23 -31.25 12.31
CA HIS A 507 -16.74 -29.89 12.22
C HIS A 507 -18.01 -29.71 13.06
N ALA A 508 -18.92 -30.68 13.03
CA ALA A 508 -20.17 -30.63 13.78
C ALA A 508 -19.94 -30.57 15.30
N ARG A 509 -19.09 -31.44 15.85
CA ARG A 509 -18.69 -31.43 17.28
C ARG A 509 -18.03 -30.11 17.67
N GLY A 510 -17.05 -29.67 16.89
CA GLY A 510 -16.34 -28.41 17.15
C GLY A 510 -17.27 -27.20 17.15
N SER A 511 -18.23 -27.16 16.22
CA SER A 511 -19.26 -26.11 16.15
C SER A 511 -20.22 -26.17 17.33
N ALA A 512 -20.60 -27.36 17.79
CA ALA A 512 -21.44 -27.52 18.97
C ALA A 512 -20.74 -27.01 20.23
N ASN A 513 -19.48 -27.41 20.45
CA ASN A 513 -18.66 -26.95 21.58
C ASN A 513 -18.48 -25.42 21.57
N TYR A 514 -18.21 -24.83 20.40
CA TYR A 514 -18.14 -23.38 20.24
C TYR A 514 -19.44 -22.69 20.66
N ARG A 515 -20.60 -23.17 20.19
CA ARG A 515 -21.92 -22.59 20.55
C ARG A 515 -22.21 -22.71 22.05
N THR A 516 -21.80 -23.81 22.67
CA THR A 516 -21.95 -24.00 24.12
C THR A 516 -21.12 -22.96 24.89
N ILE A 517 -19.86 -22.74 24.50
CA ILE A 517 -18.99 -21.72 25.11
C ILE A 517 -19.55 -20.31 24.86
N GLU A 518 -20.03 -20.04 23.65
CA GLU A 518 -20.67 -18.77 23.30
C GLU A 518 -21.87 -18.48 24.20
N ALA A 519 -22.77 -19.45 24.35
CA ALA A 519 -24.01 -19.29 25.10
C ALA A 519 -23.80 -19.21 26.62
N GLN A 520 -22.87 -20.01 27.17
CA GLN A 520 -22.71 -20.15 28.62
C GLN A 520 -21.62 -19.26 29.22
N VAL A 521 -20.68 -18.75 28.42
CA VAL A 521 -19.56 -17.94 28.93
C VAL A 521 -19.48 -16.59 28.23
N ILE A 522 -19.38 -16.57 26.90
CA ILE A 522 -19.13 -15.33 26.15
C ILE A 522 -20.32 -14.36 26.28
N ARG A 523 -21.55 -14.80 26.01
CA ARG A 523 -22.74 -13.93 26.08
C ARG A 523 -23.02 -13.42 27.51
N PRO A 524 -22.95 -14.25 28.57
CA PRO A 524 -23.01 -13.77 29.94
C PRO A 524 -21.94 -12.72 30.28
N ALA A 525 -20.70 -12.91 29.80
CA ALA A 525 -19.63 -11.94 30.01
C ALA A 525 -19.92 -10.59 29.32
N LEU A 526 -20.39 -10.62 28.07
CA LEU A 526 -20.78 -9.41 27.33
C LEU A 526 -21.99 -8.71 27.97
N ALA A 527 -22.91 -9.47 28.58
CA ALA A 527 -24.02 -8.94 29.35
C ALA A 527 -23.60 -8.38 30.74
N GLY A 528 -22.31 -8.39 31.09
CA GLY A 528 -21.80 -7.91 32.37
C GLY A 528 -22.10 -8.82 33.57
N GLN A 529 -22.51 -10.07 33.33
CA GLN A 529 -22.82 -11.04 34.39
C GLN A 529 -21.55 -11.71 34.96
N ILE A 530 -20.45 -11.66 34.21
CA ILE A 530 -19.13 -12.19 34.58
C ILE A 530 -18.13 -11.06 34.39
N ASP A 531 -17.25 -10.85 35.38
CA ASP A 531 -16.14 -9.91 35.27
C ASP A 531 -15.26 -10.22 34.03
N ALA A 532 -14.78 -9.19 33.35
CA ALA A 532 -14.10 -9.33 32.06
C ALA A 532 -12.77 -10.09 32.14
N GLY A 533 -12.03 -9.97 33.26
CA GLY A 533 -10.80 -10.73 33.49
C GLY A 533 -11.11 -12.21 33.71
N ARG A 534 -12.06 -12.49 34.61
CA ARG A 534 -12.53 -13.86 34.87
C ARG A 534 -13.16 -14.51 33.64
N ALA A 535 -13.85 -13.73 32.80
CA ALA A 535 -14.45 -14.20 31.57
C ALA A 535 -13.39 -14.64 30.56
N ALA A 536 -12.27 -13.91 30.43
CA ALA A 536 -11.17 -14.32 29.55
C ALA A 536 -10.61 -15.69 29.96
N ASP A 537 -10.33 -15.88 31.25
CA ASP A 537 -9.83 -17.15 31.78
C ASP A 537 -10.85 -18.29 31.62
N ALA A 538 -12.14 -18.00 31.81
CA ALA A 538 -13.22 -18.95 31.63
C ALA A 538 -13.34 -19.40 30.17
N VAL A 539 -13.25 -18.47 29.21
CA VAL A 539 -13.26 -18.79 27.78
C VAL A 539 -12.02 -19.60 27.39
N ALA A 540 -10.85 -19.21 27.90
CA ALA A 540 -9.60 -19.92 27.67
C ALA A 540 -9.68 -21.38 28.16
N SER A 541 -10.15 -21.57 29.40
CA SER A 541 -10.29 -22.87 30.05
C SER A 541 -11.30 -23.76 29.32
N ALA A 542 -12.48 -23.21 28.99
CA ALA A 542 -13.52 -23.94 28.27
C ALA A 542 -13.06 -24.33 26.85
N ARG A 543 -12.35 -23.44 26.14
CA ARG A 543 -11.75 -23.75 24.84
C ARG A 543 -10.73 -24.88 24.95
N MET A 544 -9.83 -24.82 25.94
CA MET A 544 -8.81 -25.87 26.13
C MET A 544 -9.45 -27.22 26.47
N ALA A 545 -10.45 -27.24 27.35
CA ALA A 545 -11.21 -28.45 27.66
C ALA A 545 -11.87 -29.06 26.40
N ALA A 546 -12.48 -28.24 25.55
CA ALA A 546 -13.09 -28.67 24.30
C ALA A 546 -12.08 -29.12 23.22
N LEU A 547 -10.84 -28.62 23.27
CA LEU A 547 -9.77 -29.04 22.35
C LEU A 547 -9.16 -30.39 22.76
N VAL A 548 -9.05 -30.65 24.07
CA VAL A 548 -8.52 -31.91 24.62
C VAL A 548 -9.52 -33.05 24.44
N ASP A 549 -10.81 -32.78 24.65
CA ASP A 549 -11.88 -33.77 24.54
C ASP A 549 -13.00 -33.27 23.61
N PRO A 550 -12.93 -33.62 22.32
CA PRO A 550 -13.93 -33.24 21.34
C PRO A 550 -15.32 -33.83 21.60
N GLU A 551 -15.45 -34.90 22.39
CA GLU A 551 -16.72 -35.56 22.71
C GLU A 551 -17.51 -34.78 23.79
N GLY A 552 -16.88 -33.81 24.45
CA GLY A 552 -17.56 -32.73 25.18
C GLY A 552 -17.72 -32.94 26.69
N GLU A 553 -17.28 -34.08 27.24
CA GLU A 553 -17.41 -34.37 28.67
C GLU A 553 -16.53 -33.43 29.52
N SER A 554 -15.30 -33.18 29.07
CA SER A 554 -14.37 -32.25 29.74
C SER A 554 -14.88 -30.82 29.68
N LEU A 555 -15.51 -30.42 28.58
CA LEU A 555 -16.16 -29.11 28.45
C LEU A 555 -17.32 -28.98 29.43
N ALA A 556 -18.19 -29.99 29.52
CA ALA A 556 -19.33 -29.98 30.45
C ALA A 556 -18.87 -29.85 31.92
N LYS A 557 -17.83 -30.59 32.31
CA LYS A 557 -17.21 -30.50 33.64
C LYS A 557 -16.62 -29.11 33.91
N CYS A 558 -15.92 -28.53 32.93
CA CYS A 558 -15.35 -27.19 33.05
C CYS A 558 -16.44 -26.11 33.23
N LEU A 559 -17.51 -26.17 32.43
CA LEU A 559 -18.62 -25.22 32.52
C LEU A 559 -19.40 -25.36 33.84
N ALA A 560 -19.57 -26.57 34.35
CA ALA A 560 -20.19 -26.80 35.66
C ALA A 560 -19.36 -26.19 36.82
N ALA A 561 -18.02 -26.30 36.75
CA ALA A 561 -17.13 -25.69 37.74
C ALA A 561 -17.15 -24.15 37.70
N LEU A 562 -17.25 -23.56 36.50
CA LEU A 562 -17.36 -22.11 36.31
C LEU A 562 -18.61 -21.50 36.98
N GLY A 563 -19.70 -22.27 37.02
CA GLY A 563 -20.96 -21.87 37.67
C GLY A 563 -20.96 -21.96 39.20
N THR A 564 -19.95 -22.57 39.83
CA THR A 564 -19.97 -22.90 41.26
C THR A 564 -18.91 -22.18 42.11
N GLN A 565 -17.68 -21.89 41.63
CA GLN A 565 -16.63 -21.10 42.35
C GLN A 565 -15.54 -20.54 41.40
N PRO A 566 -14.62 -19.63 41.84
CA PRO A 566 -13.52 -19.10 41.02
C PRO A 566 -12.48 -20.20 40.72
N LEU A 567 -12.05 -20.32 39.46
CA LEU A 567 -11.05 -21.31 39.04
C LEU A 567 -9.62 -20.92 39.44
N PRO A 568 -8.74 -21.89 39.75
CA PRO A 568 -7.31 -21.66 39.89
C PRO A 568 -6.65 -21.45 38.52
N ILE A 569 -5.70 -20.52 38.49
CA ILE A 569 -4.94 -20.06 37.33
C ILE A 569 -4.27 -21.25 36.63
N ALA A 570 -4.55 -21.43 35.33
CA ALA A 570 -3.84 -22.41 34.50
C ALA A 570 -2.43 -21.88 34.18
N ALA A 571 -1.40 -22.61 34.61
CA ALA A 571 0.00 -22.35 34.27
C ALA A 571 0.30 -22.76 32.81
N GLU A 572 1.23 -22.01 32.18
CA GLU A 572 1.69 -22.06 30.78
C GLU A 572 1.95 -23.44 30.17
#